data_AF-A0A968BNT8-F1
#
_entry.id   AF-A0A968BNT8-F1
#
_cell.length_a   1.000
_cell.length_b   1.000
_cell.length_c   1.000
_cell.angle_alpha   90.00
_cell.angle_beta   90.00
_cell.angle_gamma   90.00
#
_symmetry.space_group_name_H-M   'P 1'
#
loop_
_entity.id
_entity.type
_entity.pdbx_description
1 polymer ?
#
loop_
_entity_poly.entity_id
_entity_poly.type
_entity_poly.pdbx_seq_one_letter_code
_entity_poly.pdbx_strand_id
1 'polypeptide(L)' 'REPVRVNPLVAWTQAEIEEYAHLGDLPYNPLYDQGYYSVGCKPCTRKVKNGEDVRAGRWDSLGRVE' A
#
# COMPACT_ATOMS: atom_id res chain seq x y z
N ARG A 1 26.14 6.57 15.57
CA ARG A 1 25.83 5.21 15.07
C ARG A 1 24.60 5.33 14.19
N GLU A 2 24.63 4.77 12.99
CA GLU A 2 23.44 4.74 12.14
C GLU A 2 22.42 3.71 12.65
N PRO A 3 21.11 4.00 12.55
CA PRO A 3 20.06 3.07 12.92
C PRO A 3 19.99 1.91 11.92
N VAL A 4 19.79 0.70 12.43
CA VAL A 4 19.53 -0.49 11.61
C VAL A 4 18.09 -0.44 11.10
N ARG A 5 17.88 -0.60 9.79
CA ARG A 5 16.55 -0.71 9.17
C ARG A 5 16.24 -2.19 8.91
N VAL A 6 15.06 -2.63 9.31
CA VAL A 6 14.57 -4.00 9.08
C VAL A 6 13.19 -3.93 8.45
N ASN A 7 13.00 -4.66 7.34
CA ASN A 7 11.75 -4.75 6.61
C ASN A 7 11.20 -6.18 6.72
N PRO A 8 10.44 -6.53 7.79
CA PRO A 8 10.05 -7.92 8.07
C PRO A 8 9.10 -8.52 7.03
N LEU A 9 8.40 -7.68 6.27
CA LEU A 9 7.46 -8.08 5.23
C LEU A 9 8.05 -8.00 3.81
N VAL A 10 9.37 -7.86 3.66
CA VAL A 10 10.00 -7.63 2.35
C VAL A 10 9.77 -8.76 1.34
N ALA A 11 9.62 -10.00 1.83
CA ALA A 11 9.38 -11.17 0.99
C ALA A 11 7.88 -11.43 0.73
N TRP A 12 6.99 -10.72 1.42
CA TRP A 12 5.56 -10.94 1.32
C TRP A 12 5.01 -10.23 0.08
N THR A 13 4.15 -10.94 -0.62
CA THR A 13 3.31 -10.43 -1.70
C THR A 13 2.09 -9.70 -1.11
N GLN A 14 1.45 -8.87 -1.93
CA GLN A 14 0.21 -8.20 -1.55
C GLN A 14 -0.89 -9.19 -1.15
N ALA A 15 -1.00 -10.31 -1.88
CA ALA A 15 -1.99 -11.35 -1.61
C ALA A 15 -1.76 -12.02 -0.25
N GLU A 16 -0.52 -12.29 0.14
CA GLU A 16 -0.20 -12.85 1.46
C GLU A 16 -0.54 -11.87 2.60
N ILE A 17 -0.33 -10.56 2.38
CA ILE A 17 -0.72 -9.53 3.35
C ILE A 17 -2.25 -9.49 3.51
N GLU A 18 -3.00 -9.51 2.41
CA GLU A 18 -4.46 -9.52 2.41
C GLU A 18 -5.02 -10.78 3.08
N GLU A 19 -4.51 -11.95 2.70
CA GLU A 19 -4.91 -13.23 3.28
C GLU A 19 -4.67 -13.25 4.78
N TYR A 20 -3.48 -12.82 5.22
CA TYR A 20 -3.16 -12.75 6.66
C TYR A 20 -4.07 -11.79 7.41
N ALA A 21 -4.35 -10.61 6.83
CA ALA A 21 -5.26 -9.64 7.44
C ALA A 21 -6.68 -10.19 7.57
N HIS A 22 -7.18 -10.89 6.56
CA HIS A 22 -8.50 -11.52 6.58
C HIS A 22 -8.58 -12.68 7.57
N LEU A 23 -7.60 -13.59 7.56
CA LEU A 23 -7.56 -14.73 8.49
C LEU A 23 -7.48 -14.28 9.96
N GLY A 24 -6.81 -13.16 10.21
CA GLY A 24 -6.67 -12.57 11.53
C GLY A 24 -7.80 -11.61 11.94
N ASP A 25 -8.81 -11.39 11.10
CA ASP A 25 -9.85 -10.36 11.28
C ASP A 25 -9.26 -9.00 11.68
N LEU A 26 -8.17 -8.60 11.00
CA LEU A 26 -7.47 -7.38 11.33
C LEU A 26 -8.24 -6.17 10.79
N PRO A 27 -8.42 -5.10 11.59
CA PRO A 27 -8.99 -3.88 11.08
C PRO A 27 -8.04 -3.27 10.03
N TYR A 28 -8.59 -2.90 8.89
CA TYR A 28 -7.87 -2.21 7.81
C TYR A 28 -8.57 -0.91 7.43
N ASN A 29 -7.91 -0.11 6.60
CA ASN A 29 -8.43 1.20 6.20
C ASN A 29 -9.64 1.03 5.25
N PRO A 30 -10.82 1.60 5.54
CA PRO A 30 -12.00 1.49 4.66
C PRO A 30 -11.82 2.07 3.25
N LEU A 31 -10.79 2.88 3.01
CA LEU A 31 -10.44 3.35 1.67
C LEU A 31 -9.91 2.22 0.77
N TYR A 32 -9.43 1.12 1.35
CA TYR A 32 -8.96 -0.04 0.60
C TYR A 32 -10.07 -0.60 -0.30
N ASP A 33 -11.27 -0.80 0.25
CA ASP A 33 -12.46 -1.26 -0.48
C ASP A 33 -12.94 -0.28 -1.55
N GLN A 34 -12.51 0.97 -1.46
CA GLN A 34 -12.84 2.02 -2.42
C GLN A 34 -11.81 2.11 -3.57
N GLY A 35 -10.80 1.24 -3.59
CA GLY A 35 -9.74 1.17 -4.60
C GLY A 35 -8.48 1.97 -4.27
N TYR A 36 -8.27 2.34 -3.00
CA TYR A 36 -7.04 2.98 -2.53
C TYR A 36 -6.10 1.97 -1.88
N TYR A 37 -5.39 1.19 -2.70
CA TYR A 37 -4.49 0.13 -2.20
C TYR A 37 -3.19 0.64 -1.57
N SER A 38 -2.77 1.87 -1.90
CA SER A 38 -1.63 2.54 -1.26
C SER A 38 -2.03 3.93 -0.77
N VAL A 39 -2.22 4.08 0.54
CA VAL A 39 -2.75 5.31 1.15
C VAL A 39 -1.61 6.21 1.64
N GLY A 40 -1.66 7.49 1.29
CA GLY A 40 -0.81 8.56 1.85
C GLY A 40 -1.66 9.78 2.21
N CYS A 41 -1.10 10.98 2.05
CA CYS A 41 -1.87 12.22 2.21
C CYS A 41 -2.90 12.39 1.08
N LYS A 42 -4.06 12.99 1.40
CA LYS A 42 -5.16 13.26 0.46
C LYS A 42 -4.73 13.83 -0.91
N PRO A 43 -3.88 14.87 -1.03
CA PRO A 43 -3.54 15.44 -2.33
C PRO A 43 -2.60 14.56 -3.18
N CYS A 44 -1.94 13.57 -2.57
CA CYS A 44 -0.90 12.75 -3.20
C CYS A 44 -1.33 11.29 -3.41
N THR A 45 -2.61 10.99 -3.20
CA THR A 45 -3.17 9.65 -3.24
C THR A 45 -4.43 9.65 -4.10
N ARG A 46 -4.48 8.78 -5.12
CA ARG A 46 -5.67 8.50 -5.92
C ARG A 46 -6.01 7.01 -5.91
N LYS A 47 -7.22 6.68 -6.37
CA LYS A 47 -7.61 5.29 -6.65
C LYS A 47 -6.74 4.71 -7.77
N VAL A 48 -6.46 3.42 -7.65
CA VAL A 48 -5.78 2.63 -8.68
C VAL A 48 -6.83 2.19 -9.72
N LYS A 49 -6.48 2.22 -11.00
CA LYS A 49 -7.36 1.70 -12.08
C LYS A 49 -7.16 0.20 -12.25
N ASN A 50 -8.10 -0.48 -12.89
CA ASN A 50 -7.97 -1.90 -13.18
C ASN A 50 -6.69 -2.20 -13.98
N GLY A 51 -5.88 -3.12 -13.48
CA GLY A 51 -4.61 -3.53 -14.10
C GLY A 51 -3.42 -2.60 -13.81
N GLU A 52 -3.61 -1.49 -13.08
CA GLU A 52 -2.49 -0.69 -12.59
C GLU A 52 -1.83 -1.35 -11.36
N ASP A 53 -0.55 -1.05 -11.15
CA ASP A 53 0.16 -1.45 -9.94
C ASP A 53 -0.52 -0.88 -8.68
N VAL A 54 -0.53 -1.64 -7.59
CA VAL A 54 -1.23 -1.27 -6.34
C VAL A 54 -0.70 0.02 -5.70
N ARG A 55 0.55 0.42 -6.00
CA ARG A 55 1.14 1.68 -5.57
C ARG A 55 1.05 2.79 -6.62
N ALA A 56 0.51 2.53 -7.81
CA ALA A 56 0.38 3.53 -8.88
C ALA A 56 -0.46 4.75 -8.48
N GLY A 57 -1.33 4.62 -7.47
CA GLY A 57 -2.10 5.73 -6.92
C GLY A 57 -1.28 6.78 -6.16
N ARG A 58 0.01 6.53 -5.90
CA ARG A 58 0.92 7.45 -5.21
C ARG A 58 1.84 8.14 -6.21
N TRP A 59 2.03 9.44 -6.04
CA TRP A 59 3.00 10.24 -6.82
C TRP A 59 2.80 10.24 -8.34
N ASP A 60 1.57 9.98 -8.80
CA ASP A 60 1.18 9.91 -10.22
C ASP A 60 1.62 11.14 -11.05
N SER A 61 1.80 12.30 -10.39
CA SER A 61 2.28 13.56 -10.98
C SER A 61 3.65 14.05 -10.47
N LEU A 62 4.31 13.30 -9.56
CA LEU A 62 5.53 13.75 -8.85
C LEU A 62 6.78 12.92 -9.17
N GLY A 63 6.72 11.99 -10.13
CA GLY A 63 7.91 11.28 -10.63
C GLY A 63 8.36 10.07 -9.81
N ARG A 64 7.51 9.52 -8.94
CA ARG A 64 7.79 8.33 -8.09
C ARG A 64 9.08 8.47 -7.28
N VAL A 65 9.04 9.35 -6.28
CA VAL A 65 10.12 9.58 -5.32
C VAL A 65 9.76 8.97 -3.98
N GLU A 66 10.70 8.27 -3.35
CA GLU A 66 10.56 7.69 -1.99
C GLU A 66 10.97 8.69 -0.91
#